data_AF-A0A9D1VKL7-F1
#
_entry.id   AF-A0A9D1VKL7-F1
#
_cell.length_a   1.000
_cell.length_b   1.000
_cell.length_c   1.000
_cell.angle_alpha   90.00
_cell.angle_beta   90.00
_cell.angle_gamma   90.00
#
_symmetry.space_group_name_H-M   'P 1'
#
loop_
_entity.id
_entity.type
_entity.pdbx_description
1 polymer ?
#
loop_
_entity_poly.entity_id
_entity_poly.type
_entity_poly.pdbx_seq_one_letter_code
_entity_poly.pdbx_strand_id
1 'polypeptide(L)'
;MKMKCEVIRDLFPSYIDGLTSEESNELIEEHLEECRECREYLASMKEEIVEENQPVKNKKAVQPFRKLRQKTRRKILLAAGGAVLICGLILGGGLLYYSRTWTANSEDVKMTIETWDGIASIRFSPEKKNSRLYAETGEDNTITIVEGKLAPFTKAYNANAYWSCTFIDEDTVMGLDGQNMDFSEDQVLTIKYKDRTETISLADLAREALENPPAQSDEVKMTWAKEDNGTVTLGFFPEILGVSLKVEDAGEDQILIRQYYDSQGGTEENGAFYTVDFIDENTIRLSDGTERKLSQDDVLTIEYEDKTEEISFSDLWEGSLPGDAQEG
;
A
#
# COMPACT_ATOMS: atom_id res chain seq x y z
N MET A 1 76.46 53.66 60.08
CA MET A 1 76.98 54.60 59.06
C MET A 1 75.77 55.10 58.30
N LYS A 2 75.34 56.35 58.48
CA LYS A 2 74.06 56.81 57.89
C LYS A 2 74.19 56.89 56.37
N MET A 3 73.41 56.09 55.65
CA MET A 3 73.30 56.18 54.18
C MET A 3 72.77 57.55 53.79
N LYS A 4 73.31 58.11 52.71
CA LYS A 4 72.90 59.43 52.20
C LYS A 4 71.52 59.32 51.56
N CYS A 5 70.68 60.33 51.75
CA CYS A 5 69.32 60.38 51.21
C CYS A 5 69.26 60.17 49.68
N GLU A 6 70.26 60.67 48.94
CA GLU A 6 70.34 60.50 47.47
C GLU A 6 70.43 59.02 47.09
N VAL A 7 71.25 58.24 47.79
CA VAL A 7 71.41 56.79 47.55
C VAL A 7 70.11 56.05 47.87
N ILE A 8 69.40 56.45 48.93
CA ILE A 8 68.11 55.86 49.30
C ILE A 8 67.03 56.15 48.24
N ARG A 9 66.98 57.38 47.71
CA ARG A 9 66.00 57.78 46.69
C ARG A 9 66.22 57.08 45.36
N ASP A 10 67.46 56.82 44.96
CA ASP A 10 67.78 56.06 43.75
C ASP A 10 67.27 54.61 43.82
N LEU A 11 67.12 54.06 45.03
CA LEU A 11 66.62 52.71 45.26
C LEU A 11 65.08 52.63 45.32
N PHE A 12 64.37 53.75 45.42
CA PHE A 12 62.91 53.76 45.59
C PHE A 12 62.11 53.12 44.45
N PRO A 13 62.43 53.33 43.15
CA PRO A 13 61.71 52.64 42.08
C PRO A 13 61.80 51.12 42.24
N SER A 14 63.00 50.59 42.44
CA SER A 14 63.23 49.15 42.65
C SER A 14 62.60 48.63 43.95
N TYR A 15 62.57 49.44 45.01
CA TYR A 15 61.92 49.09 46.29
C TYR A 15 60.40 49.04 46.15
N ILE A 16 59.79 49.98 45.41
CA ILE A 16 58.34 49.99 45.13
C ILE A 16 57.96 48.79 44.27
N ASP A 17 58.80 48.42 43.30
CA ASP A 17 58.61 47.24 42.44
C ASP A 17 58.95 45.90 43.15
N GLY A 18 59.47 45.94 44.38
CA GLY A 18 59.81 44.75 45.17
C GLY A 18 61.04 43.98 44.67
N LEU A 19 61.95 44.65 43.95
CA LEU A 19 63.12 44.05 43.31
C LEU A 19 64.43 44.24 44.10
N THR A 20 64.36 44.85 45.29
CA THR A 20 65.49 45.04 46.20
C THR A 20 65.72 43.82 47.11
N SER A 21 66.96 43.60 47.54
CA SER A 21 67.28 42.54 48.50
C SER A 21 66.78 42.86 49.90
N GLU A 22 66.61 41.84 50.74
CA GLU A 22 66.18 41.98 52.15
C GLU A 22 67.11 42.92 52.94
N GLU A 23 68.43 42.77 52.78
CA GLU A 23 69.44 43.67 53.37
C GLU A 23 69.26 45.13 52.91
N SER A 24 68.88 45.35 51.65
CA SER A 24 68.61 46.70 51.14
C SER A 24 67.31 47.27 51.70
N ASN A 25 66.30 46.43 51.93
CA ASN A 25 65.01 46.82 52.49
C ASN A 25 65.17 47.27 53.94
N GLU A 26 65.90 46.52 54.76
CA GLU A 26 66.18 46.88 56.16
C GLU A 26 66.87 48.25 56.25
N LEU A 27 67.86 48.50 55.39
CA LEU A 27 68.57 49.79 55.35
C LEU A 27 67.68 50.96 54.89
N ILE A 28 66.77 50.71 53.95
CA ILE A 28 65.81 51.72 53.49
C ILE A 28 64.81 52.02 54.61
N GLU A 29 64.29 51.00 55.30
CA GLU A 29 63.32 51.15 56.38
C GLU A 29 63.92 51.87 57.59
N GLU A 30 65.13 51.50 58.04
CA GLU A 30 65.86 52.20 59.10
C GLU A 30 66.07 53.69 58.75
N HIS A 31 66.39 54.01 57.49
CA HIS A 31 66.52 55.39 57.05
C HIS A 31 65.19 56.14 57.02
N LEU A 32 64.10 55.48 56.65
CA LEU A 32 62.76 56.08 56.61
C LEU A 32 62.20 56.36 58.01
N GLU A 33 62.64 55.64 59.04
CA GLU A 33 62.30 55.93 60.43
C GLU A 33 62.87 57.27 60.89
N GLU A 34 64.11 57.58 60.50
CA GLU A 34 64.83 58.78 60.93
C GLU A 34 64.67 59.99 59.97
N CYS A 35 64.31 59.78 58.70
CA CYS A 35 64.29 60.82 57.67
C CYS A 35 62.88 61.10 57.12
N ARG A 36 62.28 62.23 57.54
CA ARG A 36 60.95 62.65 57.08
C ARG A 36 60.89 62.97 55.59
N GLU A 37 61.92 63.60 55.02
CA GLU A 37 61.94 64.00 53.61
C GLU A 37 61.88 62.80 52.65
N CYS A 38 62.60 61.73 52.98
CA CYS A 38 62.58 60.50 52.20
C CYS A 38 61.22 59.79 52.29
N ARG A 39 60.52 59.91 53.42
CA ARG A 39 59.18 59.35 53.62
C ARG A 39 58.12 60.04 52.77
N GLU A 40 58.16 61.37 52.72
CA GLU A 40 57.26 62.18 51.89
C GLU A 40 57.50 61.91 50.39
N TYR A 41 58.76 61.80 49.97
CA TYR A 41 59.11 61.51 48.57
C TYR A 41 58.70 60.10 48.11
N LEU A 42 58.82 59.08 48.98
CA LEU A 42 58.32 57.74 48.69
C LEU A 42 56.78 57.74 48.55
N ALA A 43 56.09 58.52 49.37
CA ALA A 43 54.63 58.62 49.31
C ALA A 43 54.14 59.27 48.00
N SER A 44 54.79 60.34 47.54
CA SER A 44 54.43 60.98 46.26
C SER A 44 54.65 60.06 45.06
N MET A 45 55.73 59.28 45.04
CA MET A 45 55.96 58.28 43.98
C MET A 45 54.88 57.19 43.96
N LYS A 46 54.40 56.76 45.13
CA LYS A 46 53.31 55.78 45.23
C LYS A 46 51.96 56.35 44.77
N GLU A 47 51.69 57.63 44.97
CA GLU A 47 50.47 58.29 44.48
C GLU A 47 50.46 58.43 42.94
N GLU A 48 51.58 58.78 42.31
CA GLU A 48 51.67 58.88 40.83
C GLU A 48 51.38 57.54 40.14
N ILE A 49 51.87 56.42 40.71
CA ILE A 49 51.63 55.06 40.17
C ILE A 49 50.14 54.66 40.25
N VAL A 50 49.40 55.17 41.24
CA VAL A 50 47.97 54.90 41.41
C VAL A 50 47.11 55.68 40.40
N GLU A 51 47.55 56.87 39.98
CA GLU A 51 46.87 57.62 38.92
C GLU A 51 47.06 56.99 37.53
N GLU A 52 48.25 56.47 37.22
CA GLU A 52 48.56 55.88 35.92
C GLU A 52 47.92 54.48 35.71
N ASN A 53 47.72 53.72 36.80
CA ASN A 53 47.10 52.38 36.76
C ASN A 53 45.56 52.38 36.80
N GLN A 54 44.90 53.53 36.68
CA GLN A 54 43.44 53.52 36.48
C GLN A 54 43.12 52.99 35.08
N PRO A 55 42.44 51.84 34.93
CA PRO A 55 42.01 51.40 33.63
C PRO A 55 41.04 52.44 33.11
N VAL A 56 41.41 53.15 32.03
CA VAL A 56 40.50 54.03 31.29
C VAL A 56 39.29 53.17 30.94
N LYS A 57 38.22 53.28 31.73
CA LYS A 57 36.95 52.58 31.51
C LYS A 57 36.32 53.20 30.26
N ASN A 58 36.79 52.77 29.09
CA ASN A 58 36.27 53.10 27.78
C ASN A 58 34.93 52.37 27.54
N LYS A 59 34.03 52.42 28.53
CA LYS A 59 32.65 51.92 28.44
C LYS A 59 31.82 52.72 27.43
N LYS A 60 32.25 53.93 27.03
CA LYS A 60 31.53 54.79 26.07
C LYS A 60 31.79 54.42 24.60
N ALA A 61 32.97 53.89 24.25
CA ALA A 61 33.31 53.50 22.87
C ALA A 61 32.61 52.20 22.41
N VAL A 62 32.22 51.31 23.34
CA VAL A 62 31.57 50.01 23.03
C VAL A 62 30.04 50.07 23.09
N GLN A 63 29.47 51.16 23.60
CA GLN A 63 28.01 51.36 23.70
C GLN A 63 27.26 51.40 22.36
N PRO A 64 27.76 52.06 21.29
CA PRO A 64 27.07 52.08 20.01
C PRO A 64 26.92 50.67 19.42
N PHE A 65 27.95 49.83 19.55
CA PHE A 65 27.97 48.46 19.04
C PHE A 65 27.06 47.51 19.82
N ARG A 66 26.90 47.66 21.15
CA ARG A 66 25.96 46.84 21.94
C ARG A 66 24.50 47.08 21.54
N LYS A 67 24.10 48.33 21.34
CA LYS A 67 22.73 48.67 20.93
C LYS A 67 22.42 48.19 19.51
N LEU A 68 23.38 48.30 18.58
CA LEU A 68 23.24 47.75 17.23
C LEU A 68 23.12 46.22 17.27
N ARG A 69 24.00 45.54 18.01
CA ARG A 69 24.01 44.07 18.13
C ARG A 69 22.72 43.53 18.76
N GLN A 70 22.12 44.24 19.72
CA GLN A 70 20.81 43.87 20.29
C GLN A 70 19.67 44.04 19.28
N LYS A 71 19.63 45.13 18.51
CA LYS A 71 18.62 45.33 17.45
C LYS A 71 18.76 44.26 16.35
N THR A 72 19.97 43.97 15.90
CA THR A 72 20.23 42.93 14.89
C THR A 72 19.90 41.54 15.43
N ARG A 73 20.26 41.21 16.68
CA ARG A 73 19.87 39.93 17.32
C ARG A 73 18.35 39.78 17.42
N ARG A 74 17.62 40.85 17.78
CA ARG A 74 16.15 40.80 17.86
C ARG A 74 15.52 40.58 16.48
N LYS A 75 16.05 41.21 15.43
CA LYS A 75 15.63 40.96 14.04
C LYS A 75 15.93 39.51 13.60
N ILE A 76 17.10 38.98 13.93
CA ILE A 76 17.47 37.59 13.63
C ILE A 76 16.57 36.61 14.39
N LEU A 77 16.30 36.86 15.68
CA LEU A 77 15.39 36.02 16.47
C LEU A 77 13.95 36.05 15.94
N LEU A 78 13.46 37.22 15.51
CA LEU A 78 12.16 37.34 14.87
C LEU A 78 12.12 36.61 13.52
N ALA A 79 13.17 36.72 12.70
CA ALA A 79 13.26 36.02 11.42
C ALA A 79 13.37 34.50 11.62
N ALA A 80 14.20 34.03 12.56
CA ALA A 80 14.34 32.63 12.90
C ALA A 80 13.04 32.06 13.50
N GLY A 81 12.39 32.81 14.39
CA GLY A 81 11.08 32.44 14.92
C GLY A 81 10.00 32.35 13.83
N GLY A 82 9.99 33.30 12.90
CA GLY A 82 9.12 33.27 11.73
C GLY A 82 9.38 32.05 10.84
N ALA A 83 10.66 31.74 10.56
CA ALA A 83 11.03 30.56 9.78
C ALA A 83 10.62 29.25 10.47
N VAL A 84 10.84 29.11 11.77
CA VAL A 84 10.40 27.94 12.55
C VAL A 84 8.89 27.79 12.53
N LEU A 85 8.15 28.90 12.65
CA LEU A 85 6.69 28.90 12.61
C LEU A 85 6.17 28.47 11.23
N ILE A 86 6.78 28.97 10.15
CA ILE A 86 6.45 28.56 8.77
C ILE A 86 6.75 27.06 8.57
N CYS A 87 7.92 26.59 9.01
CA CYS A 87 8.25 25.17 8.94
C CYS A 87 7.26 24.32 9.75
N GLY A 88 6.86 24.77 10.94
CA GLY A 88 5.86 24.10 11.76
C GLY A 88 4.49 24.04 11.08
N LEU A 89 4.07 25.11 10.40
CA LEU A 89 2.81 25.13 9.63
C LEU A 89 2.86 24.21 8.41
N ILE A 90 3.98 24.19 7.67
CA ILE A 90 4.15 23.32 6.50
C ILE A 90 4.19 21.85 6.93
N LEU A 91 4.99 21.51 7.94
CA LEU A 91 5.11 20.15 8.45
C LEU A 91 3.80 19.68 9.10
N GLY A 92 3.19 20.52 9.94
CA GLY A 92 1.92 20.21 10.59
C GLY A 92 0.78 20.07 9.58
N GLY A 93 0.66 21.01 8.64
CA GLY A 93 -0.33 20.95 7.57
C GLY A 93 -0.12 19.75 6.65
N GLY A 94 1.14 19.44 6.30
CA GLY A 94 1.49 18.26 5.53
C GLY A 94 1.10 16.97 6.25
N LEU A 95 1.45 16.82 7.53
CA LEU A 95 1.09 15.65 8.33
C LEU A 95 -0.43 15.47 8.41
N LEU A 96 -1.20 16.54 8.61
CA LEU A 96 -2.66 16.48 8.62
C LEU A 96 -3.23 16.12 7.25
N TYR A 97 -2.67 16.67 6.16
CA TYR A 97 -3.14 16.38 4.81
C TYR A 97 -2.88 14.93 4.39
N TYR A 98 -1.69 14.38 4.67
CA TYR A 98 -1.32 13.01 4.29
C TYR A 98 -1.86 11.93 5.25
N SER A 99 -2.26 12.28 6.47
CA SER A 99 -2.91 11.34 7.41
C SER A 99 -4.42 11.29 7.26
N ARG A 100 -5.03 12.28 6.60
CA ARG A 100 -6.46 12.35 6.42
C ARG A 100 -6.90 11.57 5.18
N THR A 101 -8.04 10.91 5.32
CA THR A 101 -8.74 10.23 4.23
C THR A 101 -10.05 10.94 3.90
N TRP A 102 -10.56 10.70 2.71
CA TRP A 102 -11.85 11.23 2.24
C TRP A 102 -12.53 10.22 1.32
N THR A 103 -13.85 10.31 1.19
CA THR A 103 -14.56 9.52 0.19
C THR A 103 -14.07 9.87 -1.22
N ALA A 104 -13.68 8.85 -1.98
CA ALA A 104 -13.12 8.99 -3.33
C ALA A 104 -14.21 9.50 -4.31
N ASN A 105 -13.79 10.26 -5.32
CA ASN A 105 -14.67 10.60 -6.44
C ASN A 105 -14.64 9.45 -7.47
N SER A 106 -15.78 9.12 -8.07
CA SER A 106 -15.91 8.01 -9.01
C SER A 106 -15.01 8.16 -10.26
N GLU A 107 -14.77 9.38 -10.74
CA GLU A 107 -13.88 9.63 -11.89
C GLU A 107 -12.41 9.32 -11.62
N ASP A 108 -12.01 9.27 -10.33
CA ASP A 108 -10.63 9.02 -9.92
C ASP A 108 -10.36 7.53 -9.62
N VAL A 109 -11.38 6.67 -9.78
CA VAL A 109 -11.34 5.26 -9.41
C VAL A 109 -11.70 4.42 -10.62
N LYS A 110 -10.77 3.57 -11.05
CA LYS A 110 -11.05 2.50 -12.00
C LYS A 110 -11.49 1.25 -11.25
N MET A 111 -12.74 0.84 -11.45
CA MET A 111 -13.27 -0.42 -10.96
C MET A 111 -13.10 -1.51 -12.02
N THR A 112 -12.62 -2.67 -11.61
CA THR A 112 -12.55 -3.89 -12.43
C THR A 112 -13.06 -5.06 -11.62
N ILE A 113 -13.88 -5.91 -12.23
CA ILE A 113 -14.40 -7.14 -11.64
C ILE A 113 -13.63 -8.29 -12.31
N GLU A 114 -13.12 -9.20 -11.50
CA GLU A 114 -12.45 -10.43 -11.93
C GLU A 114 -13.16 -11.58 -11.19
N THR A 115 -13.62 -12.58 -11.93
CA THR A 115 -14.24 -13.78 -11.39
C THR A 115 -13.39 -15.01 -11.70
N TRP A 116 -13.28 -15.94 -10.75
CA TRP A 116 -12.64 -17.23 -10.95
C TRP A 116 -13.05 -18.19 -9.83
N ASP A 117 -13.36 -19.45 -10.17
CA ASP A 117 -13.49 -20.54 -9.18
C ASP A 117 -14.45 -20.22 -8.01
N GLY A 118 -15.65 -19.70 -8.32
CA GLY A 118 -16.62 -19.25 -7.32
C GLY A 118 -16.28 -17.95 -6.61
N ILE A 119 -15.13 -17.32 -6.90
CA ILE A 119 -14.70 -16.06 -6.29
C ILE A 119 -15.02 -14.90 -7.24
N ALA A 120 -15.74 -13.89 -6.74
CA ALA A 120 -15.83 -12.59 -7.38
C ALA A 120 -14.98 -11.57 -6.62
N SER A 121 -14.03 -10.94 -7.32
CA SER A 121 -13.13 -9.93 -6.77
C SER A 121 -13.27 -8.61 -7.51
N ILE A 122 -13.59 -7.57 -6.76
CA ILE A 122 -13.69 -6.20 -7.25
C ILE A 122 -12.43 -5.46 -6.82
N ARG A 123 -11.65 -5.04 -7.81
CA ARG A 123 -10.46 -4.20 -7.65
C ARG A 123 -10.82 -2.75 -7.93
N PHE A 124 -10.45 -1.88 -7.01
CA PHE A 124 -10.51 -0.42 -7.15
C PHE A 124 -9.10 0.13 -7.27
N SER A 125 -8.78 0.72 -8.42
CA SER A 125 -7.46 1.28 -8.72
C SER A 125 -7.50 2.80 -8.82
N PRO A 126 -6.61 3.54 -8.15
CA PRO A 126 -6.56 4.99 -8.27
C PRO A 126 -5.98 5.42 -9.61
N GLU A 127 -6.64 6.33 -10.31
CA GLU A 127 -6.11 6.97 -11.53
C GLU A 127 -4.97 7.96 -11.19
N LYS A 128 -4.96 8.48 -9.96
CA LYS A 128 -3.97 9.43 -9.47
C LYS A 128 -2.79 8.72 -8.80
N LYS A 129 -1.58 8.93 -9.33
CA LYS A 129 -0.31 8.34 -8.83
C LYS A 129 0.01 8.60 -7.35
N ASN A 130 -0.49 9.68 -6.76
CA ASN A 130 -0.20 10.04 -5.37
C ASN A 130 -1.33 9.63 -4.40
N SER A 131 -2.14 8.66 -4.79
CA SER A 131 -3.36 8.29 -4.07
C SER A 131 -3.35 6.81 -3.75
N ARG A 132 -3.97 6.45 -2.65
CA ARG A 132 -4.23 5.08 -2.23
C ARG A 132 -5.71 4.98 -1.89
N LEU A 133 -6.33 3.90 -2.34
CA LEU A 133 -7.72 3.60 -2.06
C LEU A 133 -7.84 2.58 -0.93
N TYR A 134 -8.96 2.65 -0.24
CA TYR A 134 -9.42 1.74 0.79
C TYR A 134 -10.90 1.45 0.55
N ALA A 135 -11.31 0.21 0.75
CA ALA A 135 -12.71 -0.20 0.73
C ALA A 135 -13.15 -0.37 2.18
N GLU A 136 -14.06 0.48 2.65
CA GLU A 136 -14.63 0.40 3.98
C GLU A 136 -16.01 -0.28 3.88
N THR A 137 -16.12 -1.48 4.42
CA THR A 137 -17.39 -2.22 4.49
C THR A 137 -18.27 -1.63 5.59
N GLY A 138 -19.46 -1.19 5.23
CA GLY A 138 -20.50 -0.71 6.13
C GLY A 138 -21.58 -1.77 6.37
N GLU A 139 -22.69 -1.34 6.94
CA GLU A 139 -23.91 -2.15 7.09
C GLU A 139 -24.59 -2.35 5.71
N ASP A 140 -25.48 -3.34 5.62
CA ASP A 140 -26.33 -3.60 4.45
C ASP A 140 -25.58 -3.71 3.11
N ASN A 141 -24.52 -4.54 3.06
CA ASN A 141 -23.73 -4.79 1.84
C ASN A 141 -23.22 -3.51 1.15
N THR A 142 -22.96 -2.45 1.92
CA THR A 142 -22.45 -1.18 1.39
C THR A 142 -20.94 -1.10 1.54
N ILE A 143 -20.23 -0.78 0.46
CA ILE A 143 -18.80 -0.50 0.45
C ILE A 143 -18.60 0.98 0.14
N THR A 144 -17.93 1.71 1.04
CA THR A 144 -17.52 3.08 0.77
C THR A 144 -16.08 3.11 0.30
N ILE A 145 -15.83 3.72 -0.87
CA ILE A 145 -14.46 3.87 -1.39
C ILE A 145 -13.84 5.14 -0.83
N VAL A 146 -12.73 4.97 -0.13
CA VAL A 146 -12.03 6.03 0.59
C VAL A 146 -10.63 6.21 0.01
N GLU A 147 -10.25 7.44 -0.27
CA GLU A 147 -8.95 7.83 -0.79
C GLU A 147 -8.10 8.51 0.31
N GLY A 148 -6.84 8.10 0.40
CA GLY A 148 -5.79 8.79 1.15
C GLY A 148 -4.64 9.23 0.24
N LYS A 149 -3.95 10.32 0.59
CA LYS A 149 -2.79 10.78 -0.18
C LYS A 149 -1.49 10.21 0.33
N LEU A 150 -0.65 9.82 -0.62
CA LEU A 150 0.71 9.37 -0.36
C LEU A 150 1.62 10.56 -0.10
N ALA A 151 2.41 10.47 0.98
CA ALA A 151 3.42 11.46 1.31
C ALA A 151 4.49 11.54 0.21
N PRO A 152 5.15 12.71 0.04
CA PRO A 152 6.20 12.84 -0.96
C PRO A 152 7.31 11.83 -0.66
N PHE A 153 7.89 11.27 -1.73
CA PHE A 153 8.97 10.26 -1.67
C PHE A 153 8.55 8.90 -1.09
N THR A 154 7.26 8.65 -0.85
CA THR A 154 6.76 7.31 -0.53
C THR A 154 6.38 6.56 -1.80
N LYS A 155 6.74 5.28 -1.90
CA LYS A 155 6.21 4.37 -2.91
C LYS A 155 5.08 3.55 -2.29
N ALA A 156 3.92 3.54 -2.93
CA ALA A 156 2.89 2.57 -2.61
C ALA A 156 3.14 1.30 -3.43
N TYR A 157 3.44 0.19 -2.75
CA TYR A 157 3.52 -1.13 -3.39
C TYR A 157 2.12 -1.66 -3.74
N ASN A 158 1.13 -1.33 -2.90
CA ASN A 158 -0.28 -1.55 -3.21
C ASN A 158 -1.04 -0.25 -2.88
N ALA A 159 -1.63 0.34 -3.92
CA ALA A 159 -2.45 1.54 -3.85
C ALA A 159 -3.93 1.23 -4.08
N ASN A 160 -4.24 -0.02 -4.43
CA ASN A 160 -5.57 -0.46 -4.82
C ASN A 160 -6.32 -0.92 -3.57
N ALA A 161 -7.64 -0.78 -3.60
CA ALA A 161 -8.53 -1.46 -2.68
C ALA A 161 -9.13 -2.69 -3.37
N TYR A 162 -9.51 -3.67 -2.56
CA TYR A 162 -10.10 -4.91 -3.02
C TYR A 162 -11.29 -5.23 -2.12
N TRP A 163 -12.33 -5.77 -2.74
CA TRP A 163 -13.39 -6.47 -2.05
C TRP A 163 -13.60 -7.78 -2.80
N SER A 164 -13.71 -8.89 -2.08
CA SER A 164 -13.92 -10.19 -2.70
C SER A 164 -14.93 -10.98 -1.89
N CYS A 165 -15.74 -11.77 -2.59
CA CYS A 165 -16.66 -12.73 -2.00
C CYS A 165 -16.47 -14.09 -2.68
N THR A 166 -16.72 -15.15 -1.93
CA THR A 166 -16.66 -16.53 -2.40
C THR A 166 -18.08 -17.08 -2.37
N PHE A 167 -18.60 -17.45 -3.52
CA PHE A 167 -19.87 -18.12 -3.69
C PHE A 167 -19.65 -19.63 -3.58
N ILE A 168 -20.52 -20.28 -2.81
CA ILE A 168 -20.57 -21.74 -2.68
C ILE A 168 -21.50 -22.31 -3.75
N ASP A 169 -22.61 -21.62 -3.99
CA ASP A 169 -23.64 -21.89 -5.00
C ASP A 169 -24.36 -20.58 -5.33
N GLU A 170 -25.44 -20.66 -6.12
CA GLU A 170 -26.12 -19.51 -6.72
C GLU A 170 -26.73 -18.53 -5.70
N ASP A 171 -26.98 -18.98 -4.47
CA ASP A 171 -27.61 -18.20 -3.40
C ASP A 171 -26.84 -18.22 -2.07
N THR A 172 -25.65 -18.84 -2.02
CA THR A 172 -24.86 -18.95 -0.79
C THR A 172 -23.47 -18.34 -0.93
N VAL A 173 -23.09 -17.47 0.00
CA VAL A 173 -21.71 -16.96 0.14
C VAL A 173 -21.01 -17.51 1.37
N MET A 174 -19.69 -17.72 1.26
CA MET A 174 -18.84 -18.06 2.41
C MET A 174 -18.59 -16.83 3.27
N GLY A 175 -19.06 -16.85 4.51
CA GLY A 175 -18.79 -15.82 5.50
C GLY A 175 -17.33 -15.83 5.96
N LEU A 176 -16.84 -14.67 6.43
CA LEU A 176 -15.46 -14.50 6.93
C LEU A 176 -15.17 -15.30 8.21
N ASP A 177 -16.20 -15.74 8.92
CA ASP A 177 -16.12 -16.63 10.08
C ASP A 177 -16.15 -18.12 9.69
N GLY A 178 -16.18 -18.41 8.39
CA GLY A 178 -16.29 -19.76 7.84
C GLY A 178 -17.71 -20.32 7.85
N GLN A 179 -18.73 -19.53 8.23
CA GLN A 179 -20.13 -19.92 8.13
C GLN A 179 -20.73 -19.42 6.82
N ASN A 180 -21.45 -20.30 6.13
CA ASN A 180 -22.16 -19.94 4.92
C ASN A 180 -23.37 -19.05 5.24
N MET A 181 -23.65 -18.11 4.36
CA MET A 181 -24.77 -17.18 4.46
C MET A 181 -25.54 -17.15 3.16
N ASP A 182 -26.84 -17.41 3.24
CA ASP A 182 -27.72 -17.34 2.08
C ASP A 182 -28.05 -15.86 1.78
N PHE A 183 -28.16 -15.51 0.50
CA PHE A 183 -28.61 -14.21 0.03
C PHE A 183 -29.77 -14.37 -0.95
N SER A 184 -30.68 -13.40 -0.96
CA SER A 184 -31.79 -13.39 -1.91
C SER A 184 -31.37 -12.79 -3.25
N GLU A 185 -32.03 -13.20 -4.34
CA GLU A 185 -31.72 -12.71 -5.70
C GLU A 185 -31.77 -11.18 -5.85
N ASP A 186 -32.56 -10.49 -5.02
CA ASP A 186 -32.69 -9.03 -5.03
C ASP A 186 -31.60 -8.31 -4.22
N GLN A 187 -30.73 -9.05 -3.52
CA GLN A 187 -29.61 -8.42 -2.80
C GLN A 187 -28.59 -7.84 -3.76
N VAL A 188 -28.15 -6.63 -3.41
CA VAL A 188 -27.15 -5.89 -4.17
C VAL A 188 -25.99 -5.46 -3.28
N LEU A 189 -24.80 -5.47 -3.85
CA LEU A 189 -23.62 -4.81 -3.32
C LEU A 189 -23.66 -3.32 -3.71
N THR A 190 -23.68 -2.44 -2.70
CA THR A 190 -23.77 -0.99 -2.93
C THR A 190 -22.39 -0.35 -2.81
N ILE A 191 -21.86 0.17 -3.92
CA ILE A 191 -20.57 0.86 -3.96
C ILE A 191 -20.79 2.36 -3.90
N LYS A 192 -20.33 2.97 -2.81
CA LYS A 192 -20.51 4.39 -2.52
C LYS A 192 -19.25 5.20 -2.80
N TYR A 193 -19.38 6.15 -3.71
CA TYR A 193 -18.43 7.22 -3.96
C TYR A 193 -18.94 8.53 -3.34
N LYS A 194 -18.12 9.58 -3.43
CA LYS A 194 -18.48 10.92 -2.94
C LYS A 194 -19.62 11.55 -3.74
N ASP A 195 -19.63 11.30 -5.04
CA ASP A 195 -20.46 11.93 -6.05
C ASP A 195 -21.60 11.04 -6.55
N ARG A 196 -21.46 9.71 -6.44
CA ARG A 196 -22.47 8.75 -6.87
C ARG A 196 -22.46 7.45 -6.08
N THR A 197 -23.45 6.61 -6.35
CA THR A 197 -23.54 5.24 -5.86
C THR A 197 -23.80 4.31 -7.03
N GLU A 198 -23.13 3.18 -7.03
CA GLU A 198 -23.31 2.08 -7.99
C GLU A 198 -23.80 0.86 -7.24
N THR A 199 -24.58 0.01 -7.90
CA THR A 199 -25.10 -1.23 -7.33
C THR A 199 -24.75 -2.38 -8.24
N ILE A 200 -24.27 -3.47 -7.67
CA ILE A 200 -23.97 -4.71 -8.38
C ILE A 200 -24.85 -5.81 -7.79
N SER A 201 -25.55 -6.56 -8.63
CA SER A 201 -26.36 -7.71 -8.21
C SER A 201 -25.47 -8.80 -7.66
N LEU A 202 -25.76 -9.29 -6.45
CA LEU A 202 -25.05 -10.44 -5.88
C LEU A 202 -25.33 -11.71 -6.69
N ALA A 203 -26.55 -11.88 -7.19
CA ALA A 203 -26.92 -13.03 -8.02
C ALA A 203 -26.19 -13.03 -9.38
N ASP A 204 -25.99 -11.86 -9.99
CA ASP A 204 -25.22 -11.77 -11.24
C ASP A 204 -23.74 -12.05 -11.00
N LEU A 205 -23.18 -11.56 -9.90
CA LEU A 205 -21.81 -11.89 -9.48
C LEU A 205 -21.66 -13.39 -9.17
N ALA A 206 -22.64 -14.00 -8.52
CA ALA A 206 -22.65 -15.44 -8.25
C ALA A 206 -22.64 -16.22 -9.54
N ARG A 207 -23.53 -15.88 -10.49
CA ARG A 207 -23.59 -16.52 -11.81
C ARG A 207 -22.25 -16.40 -12.54
N GLU A 208 -21.68 -15.20 -12.64
CA GLU A 208 -20.40 -14.98 -13.32
C GLU A 208 -19.21 -15.64 -12.58
N ALA A 209 -19.28 -15.79 -11.26
CA ALA A 209 -18.23 -16.44 -10.47
C ALA A 209 -18.29 -17.96 -10.48
N LEU A 210 -19.49 -18.52 -10.52
CA LEU A 210 -19.76 -19.95 -10.61
C LEU A 210 -19.76 -20.45 -12.06
N GLU A 211 -19.82 -19.53 -13.03
CA GLU A 211 -19.55 -19.81 -14.43
C GLU A 211 -18.09 -20.24 -14.60
N ASN A 212 -17.89 -21.55 -14.55
CA ASN A 212 -16.65 -22.21 -14.91
C ASN A 212 -16.22 -21.77 -16.31
N PRO A 213 -14.97 -21.35 -16.56
CA PRO A 213 -14.54 -20.97 -17.91
C PRO A 213 -14.69 -22.15 -18.88
N PRO A 214 -14.95 -21.90 -20.19
CA PRO A 214 -14.87 -22.94 -21.21
C PRO A 214 -13.50 -23.64 -21.17
N ALA A 215 -13.50 -24.94 -21.42
CA ALA A 215 -12.27 -25.73 -21.49
C ALA A 215 -11.57 -25.54 -22.84
N GLN A 216 -10.25 -25.57 -22.85
CA GLN A 216 -9.45 -25.63 -24.08
C GLN A 216 -9.55 -27.04 -24.68
N SER A 217 -9.79 -27.13 -25.98
CA SER A 217 -10.05 -28.43 -26.62
C SER A 217 -8.86 -29.39 -26.61
N ASP A 218 -7.63 -28.89 -26.54
CA ASP A 218 -6.41 -29.70 -26.43
C ASP A 218 -6.11 -30.16 -24.99
N GLU A 219 -6.84 -29.64 -24.00
CA GLU A 219 -6.77 -30.05 -22.60
C GLU A 219 -7.90 -31.02 -22.21
N VAL A 220 -8.76 -31.39 -23.16
CA VAL A 220 -9.90 -32.30 -22.96
C VAL A 220 -9.75 -33.54 -23.84
N LYS A 221 -9.67 -34.70 -23.20
CA LYS A 221 -9.76 -35.99 -23.87
C LYS A 221 -11.23 -36.43 -23.98
N MET A 222 -11.71 -36.58 -25.21
CA MET A 222 -13.05 -37.13 -25.48
C MET A 222 -12.98 -38.67 -25.63
N THR A 223 -13.92 -39.37 -25.00
CA THR A 223 -14.16 -40.80 -25.17
C THR A 223 -15.62 -41.05 -25.50
N TRP A 224 -15.94 -42.24 -26.00
CA TRP A 224 -17.32 -42.64 -26.22
C TRP A 224 -17.56 -44.11 -25.92
N ALA A 225 -18.78 -44.44 -25.55
CA ALA A 225 -19.25 -45.80 -25.38
C ALA A 225 -20.69 -45.92 -25.90
N LYS A 226 -21.00 -47.02 -26.58
CA LYS A 226 -22.35 -47.37 -27.01
C LYS A 226 -22.83 -48.62 -26.31
N GLU A 227 -23.97 -48.53 -25.64
CA GLU A 227 -24.63 -49.66 -24.99
C GLU A 227 -25.55 -50.41 -25.96
N ASP A 228 -25.78 -51.70 -25.66
CA ASP A 228 -26.69 -52.57 -26.45
C ASP A 228 -28.14 -52.03 -26.53
N ASN A 229 -28.52 -51.16 -25.60
CA ASN A 229 -29.86 -50.54 -25.54
C ASN A 229 -30.00 -49.31 -26.45
N GLY A 230 -28.95 -48.92 -27.19
CA GLY A 230 -28.94 -47.75 -28.07
C GLY A 230 -28.41 -46.47 -27.42
N THR A 231 -28.07 -46.50 -26.14
CA THR A 231 -27.52 -45.34 -25.42
C THR A 231 -26.08 -45.08 -25.84
N VAL A 232 -25.78 -43.86 -26.27
CA VAL A 232 -24.42 -43.41 -26.58
C VAL A 232 -24.00 -42.40 -25.52
N THR A 233 -22.89 -42.67 -24.84
CA THR A 233 -22.32 -41.79 -23.83
C THR A 233 -20.99 -41.22 -24.33
N LEU A 234 -20.89 -39.90 -24.37
CA LEU A 234 -19.65 -39.15 -24.56
C LEU A 234 -19.06 -38.82 -23.19
N GLY A 235 -17.80 -39.19 -22.98
CA GLY A 235 -17.01 -38.82 -21.81
C GLY A 235 -16.01 -37.73 -22.16
N PHE A 236 -15.89 -36.72 -21.32
CA PHE A 236 -14.92 -35.63 -21.44
C PHE A 236 -14.03 -35.67 -20.21
N PHE A 237 -12.73 -35.89 -20.40
CA PHE A 237 -11.78 -36.04 -19.30
C PHE A 237 -10.70 -34.96 -19.38
N PRO A 238 -10.38 -34.27 -18.28
CA PRO A 238 -9.32 -33.29 -18.27
C PRO A 238 -7.96 -33.97 -18.42
N GLU A 239 -7.06 -33.44 -19.24
CA GLU A 239 -5.68 -33.91 -19.31
C GLU A 239 -4.79 -33.29 -18.20
N ILE A 240 -5.29 -32.23 -17.55
CA ILE A 240 -4.60 -31.52 -16.48
C ILE A 240 -5.06 -32.04 -15.11
N LEU A 241 -4.09 -32.40 -14.27
CA LEU A 241 -4.34 -32.88 -12.92
C LEU A 241 -4.88 -31.76 -12.01
N GLY A 242 -5.98 -32.05 -11.32
CA GLY A 242 -6.69 -31.09 -10.48
C GLY A 242 -7.67 -30.18 -11.23
N VAL A 243 -7.88 -30.42 -12.53
CA VAL A 243 -9.00 -29.85 -13.27
C VAL A 243 -10.14 -30.85 -13.25
N SER A 244 -11.36 -30.35 -13.19
CA SER A 244 -12.60 -31.08 -13.37
C SER A 244 -13.42 -30.43 -14.48
N LEU A 245 -14.17 -31.25 -15.20
CA LEU A 245 -15.01 -30.80 -16.30
C LEU A 245 -16.49 -30.83 -15.92
N LYS A 246 -17.28 -30.01 -16.61
CA LYS A 246 -18.74 -30.03 -16.56
C LYS A 246 -19.28 -29.80 -17.96
N VAL A 247 -20.28 -30.59 -18.35
CA VAL A 247 -21.07 -30.34 -19.56
C VAL A 247 -22.19 -29.37 -19.18
N GLU A 248 -22.25 -28.23 -19.85
CA GLU A 248 -23.37 -27.29 -19.77
C GLU A 248 -24.24 -27.41 -21.02
N ASP A 249 -25.56 -27.40 -20.83
CA ASP A 249 -26.55 -27.32 -21.91
C ASP A 249 -26.61 -25.87 -22.42
N ALA A 250 -26.21 -25.65 -23.67
CA ALA A 250 -26.13 -24.34 -24.31
C ALA A 250 -27.29 -24.10 -25.31
N GLY A 251 -28.16 -25.09 -25.51
CA GLY A 251 -29.25 -25.01 -26.49
C GLY A 251 -29.64 -26.39 -27.04
N GLU A 252 -30.56 -26.38 -28.01
CA GLU A 252 -30.95 -27.63 -28.69
C GLU A 252 -29.74 -28.23 -29.44
N ASP A 253 -29.33 -29.43 -29.02
CA ASP A 253 -28.15 -30.13 -29.52
C ASP A 253 -26.84 -29.36 -29.41
N GLN A 254 -26.74 -28.46 -28.43
CA GLN A 254 -25.54 -27.66 -28.20
C GLN A 254 -25.07 -27.82 -26.76
N ILE A 255 -23.83 -28.23 -26.59
CA ILE A 255 -23.20 -28.37 -25.28
C ILE A 255 -21.91 -27.55 -25.20
N LEU A 256 -21.65 -26.97 -24.03
CA LEU A 256 -20.42 -26.24 -23.73
C LEU A 256 -19.62 -27.00 -22.66
N ILE A 257 -18.37 -27.32 -22.96
CA ILE A 257 -17.48 -27.98 -22.00
C ILE A 257 -16.82 -26.91 -21.15
N ARG A 258 -17.11 -26.90 -19.85
CA ARG A 258 -16.51 -25.99 -18.89
C ARG A 258 -15.53 -26.69 -17.97
N GLN A 259 -14.53 -25.96 -17.49
CA GLN A 259 -13.51 -26.46 -16.57
C GLN A 259 -13.49 -25.70 -15.24
N TYR A 260 -13.18 -26.40 -14.16
CA TYR A 260 -12.99 -25.83 -12.83
C TYR A 260 -11.87 -26.54 -12.09
N TYR A 261 -11.34 -25.91 -11.05
CA TYR A 261 -10.27 -26.51 -10.26
C TYR A 261 -10.87 -27.35 -9.13
N ASP A 262 -10.51 -28.63 -9.05
CA ASP A 262 -10.82 -29.46 -7.90
C ASP A 262 -9.52 -30.07 -7.37
N SER A 263 -9.20 -29.76 -6.11
CA SER A 263 -8.02 -30.32 -5.44
C SER A 263 -8.13 -31.81 -5.11
N GLN A 264 -9.30 -32.42 -5.33
CA GLN A 264 -9.59 -33.83 -5.10
C GLN A 264 -9.75 -34.58 -6.43
N GLY A 265 -9.38 -35.87 -6.43
CA GLY A 265 -9.59 -36.77 -7.57
C GLY A 265 -8.48 -36.78 -8.62
N GLY A 266 -8.39 -37.88 -9.36
CA GLY A 266 -7.55 -38.00 -10.56
C GLY A 266 -8.29 -37.52 -11.81
N THR A 267 -7.57 -37.33 -12.92
CA THR A 267 -8.15 -36.91 -14.21
C THR A 267 -9.26 -37.84 -14.71
N GLU A 268 -9.23 -39.14 -14.37
CA GLU A 268 -10.28 -40.11 -14.70
C GLU A 268 -11.53 -39.98 -13.82
N GLU A 269 -11.40 -39.47 -12.60
CA GLU A 269 -12.52 -39.26 -11.66
C GLU A 269 -13.22 -37.92 -11.89
N ASN A 270 -12.51 -36.98 -12.53
CA ASN A 270 -12.89 -35.58 -12.71
C ASN A 270 -13.50 -35.29 -14.09
N GLY A 271 -13.91 -36.34 -14.81
CA GLY A 271 -14.55 -36.25 -16.12
C GLY A 271 -16.03 -35.87 -16.04
N ALA A 272 -16.56 -35.41 -17.17
CA ALA A 272 -17.97 -35.10 -17.36
C ALA A 272 -18.57 -35.98 -18.46
N PHE A 273 -19.86 -36.26 -18.39
CA PHE A 273 -20.53 -37.17 -19.32
C PHE A 273 -21.76 -36.52 -19.95
N TYR A 274 -21.96 -36.78 -21.24
CA TYR A 274 -23.16 -36.43 -21.98
C TYR A 274 -23.72 -37.68 -22.64
N THR A 275 -25.03 -37.90 -22.51
CA THR A 275 -25.67 -39.13 -22.96
C THR A 275 -26.80 -38.83 -23.93
N VAL A 276 -26.84 -39.60 -25.02
CA VAL A 276 -27.90 -39.56 -26.03
C VAL A 276 -28.55 -40.94 -26.11
N ASP A 277 -29.85 -40.99 -25.86
CA ASP A 277 -30.65 -42.23 -25.89
C ASP A 277 -31.26 -42.44 -27.28
N PHE A 278 -30.66 -43.29 -28.11
CA PHE A 278 -31.24 -43.64 -29.41
C PHE A 278 -32.30 -44.74 -29.27
N ILE A 279 -33.47 -44.52 -29.87
CA ILE A 279 -34.52 -45.54 -30.04
C ILE A 279 -34.23 -46.35 -31.31
N ASP A 280 -33.82 -45.67 -32.37
CA ASP A 280 -33.31 -46.22 -33.62
C ASP A 280 -32.34 -45.21 -34.28
N GLU A 281 -31.78 -45.56 -35.44
CA GLU A 281 -30.80 -44.74 -36.17
C GLU A 281 -31.26 -43.30 -36.49
N ASN A 282 -32.57 -43.02 -36.48
CA ASN A 282 -33.13 -41.71 -36.85
C ASN A 282 -34.03 -41.13 -35.74
N THR A 283 -34.00 -41.68 -34.52
CA THR A 283 -34.91 -41.25 -33.45
C THR A 283 -34.21 -41.31 -32.10
N ILE A 284 -34.19 -40.18 -31.39
CA ILE A 284 -33.67 -40.08 -30.03
C ILE A 284 -34.79 -39.81 -29.02
N ARG A 285 -34.53 -40.18 -27.76
CA ARG A 285 -35.34 -39.80 -26.61
C ARG A 285 -34.72 -38.62 -25.90
N LEU A 286 -35.51 -37.57 -25.67
CA LEU A 286 -35.13 -36.39 -24.92
C LEU A 286 -35.28 -36.63 -23.41
N SER A 287 -34.68 -35.75 -22.60
CA SER A 287 -34.70 -35.81 -21.14
C SER A 287 -36.12 -35.72 -20.53
N ASP A 288 -37.06 -35.08 -21.21
CA ASP A 288 -38.48 -35.02 -20.84
C ASP A 288 -39.28 -36.29 -21.21
N GLY A 289 -38.62 -37.27 -21.81
CA GLY A 289 -39.19 -38.54 -22.26
C GLY A 289 -39.86 -38.48 -23.63
N THR A 290 -39.86 -37.34 -24.32
CA THR A 290 -40.39 -37.22 -25.67
C THR A 290 -39.43 -37.78 -26.73
N GLU A 291 -39.97 -38.15 -27.88
CA GLU A 291 -39.19 -38.70 -28.99
C GLU A 291 -39.01 -37.64 -30.07
N ARG A 292 -37.77 -37.47 -30.54
CA ARG A 292 -37.43 -36.54 -31.62
C ARG A 292 -36.88 -37.32 -32.81
N LYS A 293 -37.45 -37.09 -33.98
CA LYS A 293 -36.93 -37.63 -35.24
C LYS A 293 -35.78 -36.77 -35.73
N LEU A 294 -34.68 -37.43 -36.02
CA LEU A 294 -33.47 -36.82 -36.55
C LEU A 294 -33.55 -36.69 -38.07
N SER A 295 -33.01 -35.59 -38.57
CA SER A 295 -32.70 -35.37 -39.97
C SER A 295 -31.23 -35.74 -40.26
N GLN A 296 -30.86 -35.88 -41.54
CA GLN A 296 -29.47 -36.12 -41.93
C GLN A 296 -28.54 -34.94 -41.65
N ASP A 297 -29.11 -33.74 -41.46
CA ASP A 297 -28.37 -32.52 -41.20
C ASP A 297 -28.28 -32.23 -39.68
N ASP A 298 -28.89 -33.07 -38.83
CA ASP A 298 -28.88 -32.86 -37.38
C ASP A 298 -27.50 -33.26 -36.82
N VAL A 299 -26.91 -32.34 -36.08
CA VAL A 299 -25.58 -32.47 -35.47
C VAL A 299 -25.63 -32.09 -34.00
N LEU A 300 -24.81 -32.75 -33.19
CA LEU A 300 -24.45 -32.30 -31.86
C LEU A 300 -23.27 -31.34 -31.97
N THR A 301 -23.46 -30.11 -31.49
CA THR A 301 -22.43 -29.08 -31.43
C THR A 301 -21.79 -29.07 -30.04
N ILE A 302 -20.47 -29.26 -30.00
CA ILE A 302 -19.65 -29.26 -28.78
C ILE A 302 -18.76 -28.01 -28.82
N GLU A 303 -18.94 -27.12 -27.86
CA GLU A 303 -18.18 -25.88 -27.74
C GLU A 303 -17.04 -25.99 -26.72
N TYR A 304 -15.88 -25.49 -27.12
CA TYR A 304 -14.69 -25.28 -26.32
C TYR A 304 -14.29 -23.79 -26.39
N GLU A 305 -13.31 -23.36 -25.60
CA GLU A 305 -12.84 -21.97 -25.64
C GLU A 305 -12.25 -21.57 -27.01
N ASP A 306 -11.56 -22.51 -27.66
CA ASP A 306 -10.75 -22.29 -28.86
C ASP A 306 -11.40 -22.79 -30.16
N LYS A 307 -12.36 -23.72 -30.08
CA LYS A 307 -13.04 -24.29 -31.24
C LYS A 307 -14.47 -24.76 -30.95
N THR A 308 -15.20 -24.99 -32.02
CA THR A 308 -16.47 -25.72 -32.02
C THR A 308 -16.30 -27.00 -32.83
N GLU A 309 -16.77 -28.12 -32.28
CA GLU A 309 -16.76 -29.44 -32.92
C GLU A 309 -18.19 -29.89 -33.19
N GLU A 310 -18.48 -30.37 -34.40
CA GLU A 310 -19.81 -30.84 -34.78
C GLU A 310 -19.74 -32.34 -35.08
N ILE A 311 -20.63 -33.11 -34.47
CA ILE A 311 -20.73 -34.56 -34.66
C ILE A 311 -22.13 -34.88 -35.15
N SER A 312 -22.27 -35.54 -36.29
CA SER A 312 -23.59 -35.94 -36.77
C SER A 312 -24.20 -37.00 -35.86
N PHE A 313 -25.52 -36.98 -35.68
CA PHE A 313 -26.19 -38.03 -34.91
C PHE A 313 -26.05 -39.42 -35.57
N SER A 314 -25.90 -39.47 -36.89
CA SER A 314 -25.54 -40.71 -37.60
C SER A 314 -24.16 -41.23 -37.19
N ASP A 315 -23.15 -40.37 -37.09
CA ASP A 315 -21.80 -40.77 -36.68
C ASP A 315 -21.77 -41.21 -35.22
N LEU A 316 -22.53 -40.55 -34.35
CA LEU A 316 -22.75 -40.96 -32.95
C LEU A 316 -23.37 -42.37 -32.88
N TRP A 317 -24.38 -42.63 -33.71
CA TRP A 317 -25.01 -43.95 -33.78
C TRP A 317 -24.08 -45.03 -34.32
N GLU A 318 -23.30 -44.75 -35.36
CA GLU A 318 -22.38 -45.70 -35.99
C GLU A 318 -21.08 -45.91 -35.19
N GLY A 319 -20.78 -45.01 -34.24
CA GLY A 319 -19.50 -45.00 -33.51
C GLY A 319 -18.34 -44.46 -34.35
N SER A 320 -18.62 -43.68 -35.40
CA SER A 320 -17.61 -43.10 -36.30
C SER A 320 -17.23 -41.68 -35.87
N LEU A 321 -16.63 -41.56 -34.68
CA LEU A 321 -16.31 -40.26 -34.10
C LEU A 321 -15.01 -39.64 -34.65
N PRO A 322 -14.81 -38.31 -34.48
CA PRO A 322 -13.59 -37.61 -34.87
C PRO A 322 -12.33 -38.26 -34.30
N GLY A 323 -11.20 -38.13 -35.01
CA GLY A 323 -9.99 -38.94 -34.79
C GLY A 323 -9.32 -38.83 -33.42
N ASP A 324 -9.71 -37.85 -32.60
CA ASP A 324 -9.22 -37.67 -31.24
C ASP A 324 -10.07 -38.44 -30.19
N ALA A 325 -11.25 -38.90 -30.58
CA ALA A 325 -12.15 -39.68 -29.74
C ALA A 325 -11.69 -41.13 -29.59
N GLN A 326 -11.64 -41.63 -28.35
CA GLN A 326 -11.28 -43.03 -28.06
C GLN A 326 -12.48 -43.85 -27.59
N GLU A 327 -12.54 -45.12 -28.00
CA GLU A 327 -13.50 -46.09 -27.46
C GLU A 327 -13.15 -46.34 -25.98
N GLY A 328 -14.10 -46.06 -25.10
CA GLY A 328 -13.94 -46.00 -23.63
C GLY A 328 -14.36 -47.25 -22.88
#